data_AF-A0A2V5YAK8-F1
#
_entry.id   AF-A0A2V5YAK8-F1
#
_cell.length_a   1.000
_cell.length_b   1.000
_cell.length_c   1.000
_cell.angle_alpha   90.00
_cell.angle_beta   90.00
_cell.angle_gamma   90.00
#
_symmetry.space_group_name_H-M   'P 1'
#
loop_
_entity.id
_entity.type
_entity.pdbx_description
1 polymer ?
#
loop_
_entity_poly.entity_id
_entity_poly.type
_entity_poly.pdbx_seq_one_letter_code
_entity_poly.pdbx_strand_id
1 'polypeptide(L)'
;NMWTLWIFGDNVEDEMGSVRFAIFYLLCGSIAGLAHLFTNPDSIVPSVGASGAIAGVLGAYLIFFPTARLIVLFPIFFFPFFFEVPAVLYLILWFFINLFSGTAALADPQQVGGIAWWAHVGGFVSGMLLCRLFLRRRRQLQPDEYGLEWAWEPRKR
;
A
#
# COMPACT_ATOMS: atom_id res chain seq x y z
N ASN A 1 5.95 -5.41 -3.34
CA ASN A 1 5.72 -4.19 -4.14
C ASN A 1 4.55 -4.36 -5.11
N MET A 2 4.73 -4.93 -6.29
CA MET A 2 3.64 -4.95 -7.29
C MET A 2 2.44 -5.81 -6.87
N TRP A 3 2.66 -6.93 -6.18
CA TRP A 3 1.56 -7.73 -5.62
C TRP A 3 0.72 -6.91 -4.62
N THR A 4 1.36 -6.18 -3.70
CA THR A 4 0.67 -5.29 -2.76
C THR A 4 -0.12 -4.21 -3.51
N LEU A 5 0.48 -3.58 -4.51
CA LEU A 5 -0.24 -2.59 -5.31
C LEU A 5 -1.44 -3.20 -6.06
N TRP A 6 -1.31 -4.44 -6.51
CA TRP A 6 -2.40 -5.15 -7.19
C TRP A 6 -3.56 -5.52 -6.26
N ILE A 7 -3.30 -5.91 -5.00
CA ILE A 7 -4.35 -6.27 -4.02
C ILE A 7 -5.11 -5.05 -3.48
N PHE A 8 -4.40 -3.94 -3.26
CA PHE A 8 -4.95 -2.80 -2.51
C PHE A 8 -5.17 -1.56 -3.38
N GLY A 9 -4.45 -1.47 -4.50
CA GLY A 9 -4.42 -0.28 -5.34
C GLY A 9 -5.69 -0.10 -6.17
N ASP A 10 -6.28 -1.18 -6.66
CA ASP A 10 -7.57 -1.20 -7.35
C ASP A 10 -8.68 -0.56 -6.51
N ASN A 11 -8.88 -1.04 -5.27
CA ASN A 11 -9.92 -0.54 -4.37
C ASN A 11 -9.73 0.95 -4.04
N VAL A 12 -8.48 1.40 -3.91
CA VAL A 12 -8.17 2.82 -3.63
C VAL A 12 -8.29 3.66 -4.91
N GLU A 13 -7.91 3.12 -6.06
CA GLU A 13 -8.06 3.75 -7.36
C GLU A 13 -9.54 3.96 -7.69
N ASP A 14 -10.42 3.00 -7.38
CA ASP A 14 -11.85 3.10 -7.63
C ASP A 14 -12.50 4.26 -6.84
N GLU A 15 -12.07 4.48 -5.60
CA GLU A 15 -12.55 5.59 -4.77
C GLU A 15 -12.05 6.98 -5.25
N MET A 16 -10.92 7.03 -5.95
CA MET A 16 -10.28 8.27 -6.41
C MET A 16 -10.48 8.56 -7.92
N GLY A 17 -10.63 7.53 -8.74
CA GLY A 17 -10.41 7.53 -10.19
C GLY A 17 -8.92 7.59 -10.58
N SER A 18 -8.58 6.97 -11.73
CA SER A 18 -7.20 6.72 -12.18
C SER A 18 -6.28 7.93 -12.17
N VAL A 19 -6.72 9.08 -12.67
CA VAL A 19 -5.87 10.29 -12.72
C VAL A 19 -5.54 10.80 -11.33
N ARG A 20 -6.53 10.81 -10.42
CA ARG A 20 -6.33 11.29 -9.05
C ARG A 20 -5.50 10.30 -8.24
N PHE A 21 -5.73 9.00 -8.46
CA PHE A 21 -4.92 7.95 -7.89
C PHE A 21 -3.45 8.07 -8.31
N ALA A 22 -3.16 8.30 -9.60
CA ALA A 22 -1.78 8.49 -10.07
C ALA A 22 -1.10 9.70 -9.41
N ILE A 23 -1.80 10.83 -9.30
CA ILE A 23 -1.27 12.02 -8.60
C ILE A 23 -1.05 11.72 -7.11
N PHE A 24 -2.03 11.11 -6.45
CA PHE A 24 -1.95 10.71 -5.04
C PHE A 24 -0.77 9.78 -4.78
N TYR A 25 -0.58 8.78 -5.64
CA TYR A 25 0.51 7.81 -5.56
C TYR A 25 1.88 8.48 -5.66
N LEU A 26 2.08 9.35 -6.65
CA LEU A 26 3.33 10.10 -6.83
C LEU A 26 3.61 11.06 -5.67
N LEU A 27 2.56 11.69 -5.14
CA LEU A 27 2.67 12.64 -4.04
C LEU A 27 3.02 11.93 -2.73
N CYS A 28 2.39 10.79 -2.44
CA CYS A 28 2.77 9.93 -1.32
C CYS A 28 4.21 9.41 -1.47
N GLY A 29 4.62 8.99 -2.67
CA GLY A 29 5.99 8.56 -2.95
C GLY A 29 7.02 9.67 -2.71
N SER A 30 6.69 10.90 -3.10
CA SER A 30 7.55 12.07 -2.88
C SER A 30 7.69 12.39 -1.39
N ILE A 31 6.59 12.39 -0.63
CA ILE A 31 6.61 12.62 0.82
C ILE A 31 7.37 11.49 1.54
N ALA A 32 7.18 10.23 1.11
CA ALA A 32 7.92 9.08 1.61
C ALA A 32 9.45 9.24 1.41
N GLY A 33 9.87 9.64 0.21
CA GLY A 33 11.28 9.90 -0.08
C GLY A 33 11.86 11.01 0.80
N LEU A 34 11.12 12.12 0.97
CA LEU A 34 11.51 13.21 1.86
C LEU A 34 11.62 12.76 3.32
N ALA A 35 10.64 11.98 3.82
CA ALA A 35 10.68 11.45 5.17
C ALA A 35 11.93 10.60 5.42
N HIS A 36 12.28 9.73 4.48
CA HIS A 36 13.51 8.94 4.58
C HIS A 36 14.77 9.81 4.56
N LEU A 37 14.84 10.77 3.64
CA LEU A 37 15.97 11.71 3.53
C LEU A 37 16.20 12.49 4.84
N PHE A 38 15.13 12.99 5.47
CA PHE A 38 15.25 13.72 6.74
C PHE A 38 15.73 12.84 7.90
N THR A 39 15.37 11.56 7.90
CA THR A 39 15.82 10.62 8.95
C THR A 39 17.22 10.06 8.74
N ASN A 40 17.72 10.03 7.50
CA ASN A 40 19.02 9.49 7.14
C ASN A 40 19.76 10.40 6.14
N PRO A 41 20.04 11.66 6.50
CA PRO A 41 20.61 12.64 5.58
C PRO A 41 22.04 12.30 5.14
N ASP A 42 22.81 11.62 6.00
CA ASP A 42 24.20 11.25 5.77
C ASP A 42 24.37 9.90 5.05
N SER A 43 23.26 9.25 4.66
CA SER A 43 23.30 7.96 3.98
C SER A 43 23.88 8.10 2.57
N ILE A 44 24.99 7.41 2.33
CA ILE A 44 25.58 7.27 0.98
C ILE A 44 24.88 6.19 0.13
N VAL A 45 23.95 5.43 0.72
CA VAL A 45 23.21 4.37 0.03
C VAL A 45 21.98 4.98 -0.64
N PRO A 46 21.86 4.94 -1.98
CA PRO A 46 20.69 5.49 -2.66
C PRO A 46 19.45 4.65 -2.35
N SER A 47 18.39 5.30 -1.87
CA SER A 47 17.08 4.68 -1.69
C SER A 47 16.28 4.78 -2.98
N VAL A 48 16.01 3.65 -3.63
CA VAL A 48 15.14 3.57 -4.82
C VAL A 48 14.03 2.58 -4.56
N GLY A 49 12.77 3.01 -4.68
CA GLY A 49 11.66 2.09 -4.50
C GLY A 49 10.29 2.75 -4.62
N ALA A 50 9.40 2.04 -5.30
CA ALA A 50 7.97 2.34 -5.35
C ALA A 50 7.25 2.10 -4.01
N SER A 51 7.89 1.39 -3.07
CA SER A 51 7.28 0.91 -1.83
C SER A 51 6.79 2.01 -0.89
N GLY A 52 7.43 3.19 -0.88
CA GLY A 52 6.94 4.34 -0.12
C GLY A 52 5.60 4.88 -0.64
N ALA A 53 5.42 4.93 -1.97
CA ALA A 53 4.15 5.31 -2.58
C ALA A 53 3.05 4.27 -2.28
N ILE A 54 3.39 2.99 -2.39
CA ILE A 54 2.50 1.87 -2.04
C ILE A 54 2.11 1.93 -0.56
N ALA A 55 3.03 2.30 0.34
CA ALA A 55 2.69 2.52 1.74
C ALA A 55 1.61 3.60 1.91
N GLY A 56 1.65 4.66 1.10
CA GLY A 56 0.57 5.65 1.04
C GLY A 56 -0.77 5.08 0.58
N VAL A 57 -0.76 4.19 -0.41
CA VAL A 57 -1.98 3.45 -0.82
C VAL A 57 -2.52 2.62 0.34
N LEU A 58 -1.66 1.90 1.07
CA LEU A 58 -2.05 1.14 2.26
C LEU A 58 -2.64 2.02 3.37
N GLY A 59 -2.07 3.21 3.58
CA GLY A 59 -2.59 4.21 4.51
C GLY A 59 -3.98 4.70 4.12
N ALA A 60 -4.22 4.96 2.82
CA ALA A 60 -5.55 5.30 2.32
C ALA A 60 -6.54 4.13 2.47
N TYR A 61 -6.10 2.91 2.16
CA TYR A 61 -6.91 1.69 2.29
C TYR A 61 -7.40 1.49 3.73
N LEU A 62 -6.56 1.75 4.73
CA LEU A 62 -6.96 1.69 6.14
C LEU A 62 -8.14 2.63 6.45
N ILE A 63 -8.16 3.82 5.84
CA ILE A 63 -9.20 4.85 6.06
C ILE A 63 -10.49 4.53 5.28
N PHE A 64 -10.37 3.97 4.08
CA PHE A 64 -11.52 3.66 3.22
C PHE A 64 -12.19 2.34 3.59
N PHE A 65 -11.40 1.33 3.95
CA PHE A 65 -11.85 -0.06 4.11
C PHE A 65 -11.50 -0.66 5.48
N PRO A 66 -11.87 -0.02 6.62
CA PRO A 66 -11.49 -0.50 7.94
C PRO A 66 -12.11 -1.86 8.30
N THR A 67 -13.22 -2.25 7.68
CA THR A 67 -13.90 -3.52 7.91
C THR A 67 -13.57 -4.60 6.89
N ALA A 68 -12.70 -4.32 5.91
CA ALA A 68 -12.30 -5.29 4.91
C ALA A 68 -11.50 -6.45 5.54
N ARG A 69 -11.54 -7.60 4.88
CA ARG A 69 -10.81 -8.81 5.28
C ARG A 69 -9.85 -9.20 4.17
N LEU A 70 -8.62 -9.51 4.56
CA LEU A 70 -7.55 -9.92 3.65
C LEU A 70 -7.38 -11.43 3.76
N ILE A 71 -7.38 -12.11 2.61
CA ILE A 71 -7.06 -13.52 2.55
C ILE A 71 -5.54 -13.65 2.61
N VAL A 72 -5.03 -14.22 3.69
CA VAL A 72 -3.61 -14.46 3.89
C VAL A 72 -3.32 -15.92 3.60
N LEU A 73 -2.32 -16.14 2.75
CA LEU A 73 -1.76 -17.46 2.47
C LEU A 73 -0.62 -17.74 3.45
N PHE A 74 -0.75 -18.81 4.23
CA PHE A 74 0.30 -19.37 5.06
C PHE A 74 0.70 -20.75 4.53
N PRO A 75 1.85 -20.88 3.86
CA PRO A 75 2.27 -22.15 3.26
C PRO A 75 2.77 -23.11 4.35
N ILE A 76 2.01 -24.16 4.64
CA ILE A 76 2.41 -25.24 5.56
C ILE A 76 2.95 -26.40 4.73
N PHE A 77 4.28 -26.45 4.55
CA PHE A 77 4.97 -27.41 3.68
C PHE A 77 4.38 -27.40 2.25
N PHE A 78 3.58 -28.41 1.90
CA PHE A 78 2.94 -28.58 0.59
C PHE A 78 1.45 -28.20 0.59
N PHE A 79 0.87 -27.83 1.73
CA PHE A 79 -0.53 -27.46 1.86
C PHE A 79 -0.68 -25.95 2.05
N PRO A 80 -1.29 -25.23 1.08
CA PRO A 80 -1.56 -23.81 1.25
C PRO A 80 -2.73 -23.62 2.22
N PHE A 81 -2.47 -23.01 3.38
CA PHE A 81 -3.52 -22.67 4.35
C PHE A 81 -3.95 -21.22 4.13
N PHE A 82 -5.24 -21.01 3.87
CA PHE A 82 -5.82 -19.68 3.68
C PHE A 82 -6.69 -19.31 4.86
N PHE A 83 -6.51 -18.10 5.39
CA PHE A 83 -7.38 -17.56 6.42
C PHE A 83 -7.57 -16.06 6.26
N GLU A 84 -8.68 -15.55 6.79
CA GLU A 84 -9.04 -14.14 6.72
C GLU A 84 -8.48 -13.36 7.91
N VAL A 85 -7.84 -12.23 7.64
CA VAL A 85 -7.35 -11.29 8.65
C VAL A 85 -8.04 -9.94 8.45
N PRO A 86 -8.54 -9.28 9.51
CA PRO A 86 -9.04 -7.91 9.39
C PRO A 86 -7.96 -6.98 8.82
N ALA A 87 -8.30 -6.20 7.80
CA ALA A 87 -7.37 -5.30 7.13
C ALA A 87 -6.73 -4.31 8.12
N VAL A 88 -7.52 -3.77 9.06
CA VAL A 88 -7.02 -2.88 10.12
C VAL A 88 -5.90 -3.53 10.93
N LEU A 89 -6.08 -4.79 11.34
CA LEU A 89 -5.07 -5.49 12.13
C LEU A 89 -3.78 -5.68 11.32
N TYR A 90 -3.91 -6.16 10.08
CA TYR A 90 -2.76 -6.37 9.19
C TYR A 90 -1.99 -5.07 8.95
N LEU A 91 -2.68 -3.99 8.58
CA LEU A 91 -2.08 -2.71 8.21
C LEU A 91 -1.46 -1.99 9.40
N ILE A 92 -2.11 -2.03 10.58
CA ILE A 92 -1.56 -1.45 11.80
C ILE A 92 -0.31 -2.21 12.24
N LEU A 93 -0.34 -3.54 12.26
CA LEU A 93 0.85 -4.34 12.59
C LEU A 93 1.99 -4.06 11.61
N TRP A 94 1.69 -4.01 10.31
CA TRP A 94 2.67 -3.67 9.28
C TRP A 94 3.28 -2.28 9.52
N PHE A 95 2.47 -1.28 9.86
CA PHE A 95 2.94 0.07 10.18
C PHE A 95 3.89 0.06 11.39
N PHE A 96 3.52 -0.60 12.48
CA PHE A 96 4.35 -0.67 13.69
C PHE A 96 5.66 -1.44 13.48
N ILE A 97 5.66 -2.50 12.66
CA ILE A 97 6.89 -3.19 12.28
C ILE A 97 7.83 -2.22 11.55
N ASN A 98 7.31 -1.46 10.57
CA ASN A 98 8.13 -0.49 9.84
C ASN A 98 8.65 0.64 10.75
N LEU A 99 7.82 1.11 11.69
CA LEU A 99 8.21 2.13 12.66
C LEU A 99 9.32 1.61 13.58
N PHE A 100 9.14 0.42 14.16
CA PHE A 100 10.13 -0.17 15.06
C PHE A 100 11.44 -0.49 14.33
N SER A 101 11.37 -1.14 13.16
CA SER A 101 12.55 -1.43 12.33
C SER A 101 13.25 -0.15 11.88
N GLY A 102 12.52 0.91 11.55
CA GLY A 102 13.08 2.23 11.24
C GLY A 102 13.79 2.87 12.43
N THR A 103 13.22 2.78 13.63
CA THR A 103 13.89 3.27 14.85
C THR A 103 15.12 2.44 15.22
N ALA A 104 15.07 1.12 15.05
CA ALA A 104 16.22 0.24 15.27
C ALA A 104 17.36 0.52 14.28
N ALA A 105 17.03 0.80 13.01
CA ALA A 105 18.01 1.16 11.99
C ALA A 105 18.73 2.49 12.27
N LEU A 106 18.13 3.41 13.04
CA LEU A 106 18.80 4.63 13.50
C LEU A 106 19.81 4.36 14.62
N ALA A 107 19.59 3.32 15.43
CA ALA A 107 20.47 2.96 16.54
C ALA A 107 21.65 2.08 16.08
N ASP A 108 21.42 1.16 15.15
CA ASP A 108 22.45 0.34 14.52
C ASP A 108 22.20 0.22 13.00
N PRO A 109 22.78 1.15 12.21
CA PRO A 109 22.61 1.16 10.76
C PRO A 109 23.17 -0.08 10.04
N GLN A 110 24.11 -0.81 10.67
CA GLN A 110 24.78 -1.95 10.04
C GLN A 110 23.96 -3.25 10.12
N GLN A 111 23.08 -3.40 11.11
CA GLN A 111 22.28 -4.63 11.27
C GLN A 111 20.93 -4.61 10.54
N VAL A 112 20.36 -3.44 10.25
CA VAL A 112 19.00 -3.29 9.68
C VAL A 112 19.01 -2.51 8.35
N GLY A 113 20.20 -2.28 7.80
CA GLY A 113 20.43 -1.49 6.59
C GLY A 113 19.90 -2.15 5.30
N GLY A 114 19.55 -1.32 4.31
CA GLY A 114 19.11 -1.76 2.98
C GLY A 114 17.60 -1.63 2.72
N ILE A 115 16.80 -1.32 3.74
CA ILE A 115 15.36 -1.05 3.59
C ILE A 115 15.07 0.38 4.07
N ALA A 116 14.38 1.16 3.24
CA ALA A 116 13.98 2.54 3.55
C ALA A 116 12.74 2.57 4.47
N TRP A 117 12.87 2.06 5.71
CA TRP A 117 11.78 1.93 6.67
C TRP A 117 11.00 3.23 6.91
N TRP A 118 11.72 4.34 7.06
CA TRP A 118 11.11 5.66 7.25
C TRP A 118 10.35 6.17 6.01
N ALA A 119 10.69 5.69 4.80
CA ALA A 119 9.88 5.95 3.61
C ALA A 119 8.51 5.27 3.72
N HIS A 120 8.45 4.05 4.23
CA HIS A 120 7.18 3.34 4.43
C HIS A 120 6.31 4.03 5.48
N VAL A 121 6.90 4.45 6.61
CA VAL A 121 6.19 5.19 7.66
C VAL A 121 5.65 6.51 7.12
N GLY A 122 6.51 7.31 6.47
CA GLY A 122 6.12 8.61 5.91
C GLY A 122 5.07 8.47 4.81
N GLY A 123 5.23 7.48 3.93
CA GLY A 123 4.25 7.12 2.90
C GLY A 123 2.89 6.79 3.52
N PHE A 124 2.84 5.85 4.46
CA PHE A 124 1.60 5.42 5.13
C PHE A 124 0.85 6.57 5.80
N VAL A 125 1.55 7.38 6.60
CA VAL A 125 0.96 8.55 7.26
C VAL A 125 0.46 9.57 6.25
N SER A 126 1.25 9.87 5.21
CA SER A 126 0.84 10.81 4.16
C SER A 126 -0.43 10.35 3.44
N GLY A 127 -0.53 9.05 3.16
CA GLY A 127 -1.70 8.45 2.53
C GLY A 127 -2.96 8.56 3.40
N MET A 128 -2.86 8.26 4.69
CA MET A 128 -3.97 8.42 5.64
C MET A 128 -4.48 9.86 5.69
N LEU A 129 -3.56 10.84 5.70
CA LEU A 129 -3.91 12.26 5.82
C LEU A 129 -4.49 12.83 4.52
N LEU A 130 -3.95 12.43 3.37
CA LEU A 130 -4.30 13.02 2.08
C LEU A 130 -5.47 12.33 1.39
N CYS A 131 -5.75 11.05 1.67
CA CYS A 131 -6.70 10.24 0.91
C CYS A 131 -8.07 10.90 0.68
N ARG A 132 -8.63 11.57 1.70
CA ARG A 132 -9.96 12.22 1.63
C ARG A 132 -10.02 13.36 0.63
N LEU A 133 -8.90 14.01 0.33
CA LEU A 133 -8.81 15.11 -0.65
C LEU A 133 -8.93 14.62 -2.10
N PHE A 134 -8.65 13.33 -2.34
CA PHE A 134 -8.63 12.74 -3.69
C PHE A 134 -9.91 12.00 -4.05
N LEU A 135 -10.88 11.90 -3.13
CA LEU A 135 -12.16 11.22 -3.33
C LEU A 135 -12.93 11.78 -4.53
N ARG A 136 -13.46 10.89 -5.37
CA ARG A 136 -14.34 11.24 -6.48
C ARG A 136 -15.80 11.25 -6.04
N ARG A 137 -16.49 12.38 -6.24
CA ARG A 137 -17.95 12.42 -6.10
C ARG A 137 -18.60 11.73 -7.31
N ARG A 138 -19.38 10.69 -7.02
CA ARG A 138 -20.13 9.75 -7.89
C ARG A 138 -19.36 8.53 -8.38
N ARG A 139 -19.90 7.38 -7.98
CA ARG A 139 -19.53 6.00 -8.33
C ARG A 139 -20.30 5.59 -9.59
N GLN A 140 -19.60 5.25 -10.67
CA GLN A 140 -20.09 4.20 -11.57
C GLN A 140 -19.50 2.92 -11.01
N LEU A 141 -20.35 2.00 -10.57
CA LEU A 141 -19.93 0.64 -10.21
C LEU A 141 -19.35 0.02 -11.48
N GLN A 142 -18.03 -0.04 -11.57
CA GLN A 142 -17.36 -0.85 -12.56
C GLN A 142 -17.29 -2.26 -11.97
N PRO A 143 -17.77 -3.31 -12.68
CA PRO A 143 -17.59 -4.67 -12.23
C PRO A 143 -16.08 -4.96 -12.19
N ASP A 144 -15.57 -5.14 -10.98
CA ASP A 144 -14.20 -5.44 -10.59
C ASP A 144 -13.83 -6.90 -10.89
N GLU A 145 -14.83 -7.77 -10.90
CA GLU A 145 -14.71 -9.11 -11.45
C GLU A 145 -15.10 -9.13 -12.92
N TYR A 146 -14.08 -8.97 -13.73
CA TYR A 146 -13.98 -9.81 -14.89
C TYR A 146 -13.97 -11.29 -14.41
N GLY A 147 -15.13 -11.88 -14.07
CA GLY A 147 -15.29 -13.33 -13.91
C GLY A 147 -15.24 -14.02 -15.27
N LEU A 148 -14.52 -15.13 -15.46
CA LEU A 148 -14.36 -15.85 -16.76
C LEU A 148 -15.63 -16.05 -17.62
N GLU A 149 -16.81 -15.78 -17.08
CA GLU A 149 -18.14 -15.73 -17.70
C GLU A 149 -18.22 -14.86 -18.98
N TRP A 150 -17.61 -13.68 -19.07
CA TRP A 150 -17.68 -12.84 -20.29
C TRP A 150 -16.63 -13.19 -21.36
N ALA A 151 -15.74 -14.17 -21.12
CA ALA A 151 -14.89 -14.71 -22.19
C ALA A 151 -15.70 -15.49 -23.24
N TRP A 152 -16.92 -15.93 -22.88
CA TRP A 152 -17.74 -16.83 -23.70
C TRP A 152 -19.14 -16.31 -23.98
N GLU A 153 -19.54 -15.14 -23.48
CA GLU A 153 -20.81 -14.56 -23.88
C GLU A 153 -20.72 -14.03 -25.32
N PRO A 154 -21.46 -14.63 -26.28
CA PRO A 154 -21.54 -14.06 -27.60
C PRO A 154 -22.22 -12.70 -27.47
N ARG A 155 -21.51 -11.63 -27.84
CA ARG A 155 -22.10 -10.30 -27.98
C ARG A 155 -23.42 -10.44 -28.75
N LYS A 156 -24.54 -10.23 -28.05
CA LYS A 156 -25.80 -10.00 -28.73
C LYS A 156 -25.66 -8.66 -29.45
N ARG A 157 -25.87 -8.73 -30.75
CA ARG A 157 -25.57 -7.70 -31.75
C ARG A 157 -26.13 -6.33 -31.40
#